data_AF-A0A2V5L175-F1
#
_entry.id   AF-A0A2V5L175-F1
#
_cell.length_a   1.000
_cell.length_b   1.000
_cell.length_c   1.000
_cell.angle_alpha   90.00
_cell.angle_beta   90.00
_cell.angle_gamma   90.00
#
_symmetry.space_group_name_H-M   'P 1'
#
loop_
_entity.id
_entity.type
_entity.pdbx_description
1 polymer ?
#
loop_
_entity_poly.entity_id
_entity_poly.type
_entity_poly.pdbx_seq_one_letter_code
_entity_poly.pdbx_strand_id
1 'polypeptide(L)'
;MKTDQPLFLSEDQVREHLRMADLIPAMEKALIEFSAGKVTQPVRSVISVERHGGFLGLMPALTPDGLGLKAVTFYPPNAERGIPTHMATIFLVDPETGTPLAIMDGRLITEMRTAAVSAAATKLLASPEAKALAILGSGVQARSHVDSREGALKESGDVILSSAKIYAELGEALAGKVPSRANETTVFKSLGMAVEDIAAAMLVYRTVKATL
;
A
#
# COMPACT_ATOMS: atom_id res chain seq x y z
N MET A 1 -18.51 16.48 -25.40
CA MET A 1 -17.49 17.19 -24.59
C MET A 1 -16.11 16.73 -25.02
N LYS A 2 -15.06 17.53 -24.80
CA LYS A 2 -13.72 16.97 -24.63
C LYS A 2 -13.64 16.46 -23.19
N THR A 3 -13.25 15.21 -23.01
CA THR A 3 -12.57 14.80 -21.77
C THR A 3 -11.13 15.28 -21.90
N ASP A 4 -10.59 15.96 -20.89
CA ASP A 4 -9.16 16.22 -20.84
C ASP A 4 -8.40 14.90 -20.76
N GLN A 5 -7.16 14.86 -21.27
CA GLN A 5 -6.36 13.65 -21.20
C GLN A 5 -5.90 13.42 -19.75
N PRO A 6 -5.94 12.17 -19.25
CA PRO A 6 -5.41 11.86 -17.92
C PRO A 6 -3.91 12.16 -17.87
N LEU A 7 -3.42 12.57 -16.70
CA LEU A 7 -1.98 12.80 -16.50
C LEU A 7 -1.22 11.48 -16.57
N PHE A 8 -0.20 11.40 -17.42
CA PHE A 8 0.74 10.27 -17.47
C PHE A 8 2.00 10.65 -16.70
N LEU A 9 2.30 9.91 -15.62
CA LEU A 9 3.42 10.23 -14.72
C LEU A 9 4.43 9.07 -14.66
N SER A 10 5.69 9.35 -15.00
CA SER A 10 6.81 8.42 -14.86
C SER A 10 7.18 8.19 -13.39
N GLU A 11 8.03 7.19 -13.14
CA GLU A 11 8.62 6.97 -11.81
C GLU A 11 9.39 8.20 -11.31
N ASP A 12 10.06 8.94 -12.18
CA ASP A 12 10.82 10.15 -11.82
C ASP A 12 9.89 11.32 -11.47
N GLN A 13 8.79 11.51 -12.18
CA GLN A 13 7.77 12.51 -11.82
C GLN A 13 7.09 12.14 -10.48
N VAL A 14 6.80 10.85 -10.26
CA VAL A 14 6.34 10.34 -8.96
C VAL A 14 7.38 10.63 -7.86
N ARG A 15 8.68 10.47 -8.14
CA ARG A 15 9.80 10.71 -7.22
C ARG A 15 9.98 12.19 -6.85
N GLU A 16 9.71 13.10 -7.76
CA GLU A 16 9.74 14.55 -7.50
C GLU A 16 8.64 14.95 -6.51
N HIS A 17 7.42 14.45 -6.72
CA HIS A 17 6.22 14.86 -5.99
C HIS A 17 5.85 14.02 -4.77
N LEU A 18 6.41 12.83 -4.56
CA LEU A 18 6.14 11.96 -3.42
C LEU A 18 7.21 12.10 -2.33
N ARG A 19 6.84 12.57 -1.13
CA ARG A 19 7.77 12.76 0.00
C ARG A 19 7.36 11.89 1.19
N MET A 20 8.33 11.28 1.86
CA MET A 20 8.07 10.38 3.00
C MET A 20 7.41 11.10 4.20
N ALA A 21 7.72 12.39 4.39
CA ALA A 21 7.16 13.21 5.47
C ALA A 21 5.63 13.39 5.34
N ASP A 22 5.11 13.55 4.11
CA ASP A 22 3.68 13.66 3.84
C ASP A 22 3.01 12.28 3.79
N LEU A 23 3.77 11.26 3.38
CA LEU A 23 3.25 9.91 3.17
C LEU A 23 2.93 9.19 4.49
N ILE A 24 3.73 9.33 5.54
CA ILE A 24 3.46 8.71 6.86
C ILE A 24 2.08 9.13 7.43
N PRO A 25 1.75 10.42 7.61
CA PRO A 25 0.43 10.82 8.10
C PRO A 25 -0.71 10.48 7.12
N ALA A 26 -0.45 10.43 5.80
CA ALA A 26 -1.43 9.96 4.84
C ALA A 26 -1.73 8.46 4.98
N MET A 27 -0.73 7.63 5.29
CA MET A 27 -0.93 6.21 5.61
C MET A 27 -1.67 6.04 6.94
N GLU A 28 -1.35 6.86 7.95
CA GLU A 28 -2.09 6.87 9.22
C GLU A 28 -3.58 7.17 8.99
N LYS A 29 -3.89 8.20 8.20
CA LYS A 29 -5.26 8.53 7.80
C LYS A 29 -5.93 7.39 7.04
N ALA A 30 -5.30 6.86 5.99
CA ALA A 30 -5.84 5.83 5.13
C ALA A 30 -6.23 4.55 5.91
N LEU A 31 -5.38 4.12 6.84
CA LEU A 31 -5.62 2.96 7.70
C LEU A 31 -6.74 3.23 8.72
N ILE A 32 -6.76 4.40 9.37
CA ILE A 32 -7.83 4.81 10.28
C ILE A 32 -9.19 4.82 9.54
N GLU A 33 -9.23 5.31 8.30
CA GLU A 33 -10.45 5.36 7.50
C GLU A 33 -10.92 3.98 7.02
N PHE A 34 -9.99 3.08 6.67
CA PHE A 34 -10.31 1.68 6.38
C PHE A 34 -10.91 0.97 7.60
N SER A 35 -10.22 0.96 8.75
CA SER A 35 -10.73 0.36 10.00
C SER A 35 -11.84 1.19 10.68
N ALA A 36 -12.36 2.22 9.99
CA ALA A 36 -13.60 2.92 10.32
C ALA A 36 -14.73 2.65 9.29
N GLY A 37 -14.54 1.75 8.34
CA GLY A 37 -15.54 1.37 7.33
C GLY A 37 -15.81 2.45 6.28
N LYS A 38 -14.92 3.43 6.10
CA LYS A 38 -15.09 4.55 5.14
C LYS A 38 -14.51 4.25 3.75
N VAL A 39 -14.01 3.04 3.53
CA VAL A 39 -13.26 2.64 2.33
C VAL A 39 -13.88 1.38 1.75
N THR A 40 -14.18 1.39 0.46
CA THR A 40 -14.63 0.19 -0.26
C THR A 40 -13.45 -0.37 -1.05
N GLN A 41 -12.90 -1.48 -0.56
CA GLN A 41 -11.79 -2.22 -1.17
C GLN A 41 -12.11 -3.73 -1.12
N PRO A 42 -12.26 -4.42 -2.26
CA PRO A 42 -12.36 -5.88 -2.29
C PRO A 42 -10.99 -6.55 -2.08
N VAL A 43 -11.01 -7.85 -1.79
CA VAL A 43 -9.84 -8.75 -1.85
C VAL A 43 -9.21 -8.66 -3.26
N ARG A 44 -7.88 -8.76 -3.37
CA ARG A 44 -7.20 -8.57 -4.66
C ARG A 44 -7.63 -9.64 -5.67
N SER A 45 -7.94 -9.22 -6.90
CA SER A 45 -8.27 -10.15 -7.99
C SER A 45 -6.98 -10.57 -8.70
N VAL A 46 -6.73 -11.87 -8.84
CA VAL A 46 -5.48 -12.40 -9.43
C VAL A 46 -5.78 -13.26 -10.65
N ILE A 47 -5.01 -13.05 -11.72
CA ILE A 47 -4.98 -13.90 -12.91
C ILE A 47 -3.57 -14.49 -13.01
N SER A 48 -3.46 -15.81 -12.83
CA SER A 48 -2.21 -16.55 -13.02
C SER A 48 -1.84 -16.61 -14.51
N VAL A 49 -0.57 -16.36 -14.82
CA VAL A 49 0.01 -16.46 -16.16
C VAL A 49 1.03 -17.60 -16.15
N GLU A 50 0.53 -18.81 -15.90
CA GLU A 50 1.30 -20.02 -15.58
C GLU A 50 2.40 -20.32 -16.63
N ARG A 51 2.05 -20.20 -17.93
CA ARG A 51 2.97 -20.38 -19.06
C ARG A 51 4.24 -19.51 -18.98
N HIS A 52 4.18 -18.40 -18.27
CA HIS A 52 5.28 -17.45 -18.12
C HIS A 52 5.74 -17.30 -16.65
N GLY A 53 5.26 -18.15 -15.75
CA GLY A 53 5.69 -18.21 -14.35
C GLY A 53 5.40 -16.93 -13.56
N GLY A 54 4.29 -16.23 -13.83
CA GLY A 54 3.93 -14.98 -13.16
C GLY A 54 2.43 -14.77 -12.99
N PHE A 55 2.02 -13.59 -12.52
CA PHE A 55 0.60 -13.20 -12.39
C PHE A 55 0.35 -11.71 -12.68
N LEU A 56 -0.92 -11.38 -12.95
CA LEU A 56 -1.50 -10.03 -12.87
C LEU A 56 -2.43 -9.97 -11.65
N GLY A 57 -2.24 -8.97 -10.80
CA GLY A 57 -3.10 -8.64 -9.67
C GLY A 57 -3.77 -7.28 -9.86
N LEU A 58 -5.07 -7.18 -9.57
CA LEU A 58 -5.85 -5.94 -9.61
C LEU A 58 -6.36 -5.60 -8.21
N MET A 59 -6.13 -4.36 -7.80
CA MET A 59 -6.32 -3.87 -6.44
C MET A 59 -7.04 -2.51 -6.47
N PRO A 60 -8.38 -2.48 -6.61
CA PRO A 60 -9.17 -1.25 -6.60
C PRO A 60 -9.51 -0.77 -5.18
N ALA A 61 -9.64 0.55 -4.99
CA ALA A 61 -10.26 1.14 -3.79
C ALA A 61 -11.03 2.43 -4.12
N LEU A 62 -12.20 2.57 -3.50
CA LEU A 62 -12.87 3.85 -3.31
C LEU A 62 -12.56 4.34 -1.89
N THR A 63 -11.99 5.54 -1.78
CA THR A 63 -11.60 6.18 -0.53
C THR A 63 -12.28 7.54 -0.39
N PRO A 64 -12.33 8.16 0.80
CA PRO A 64 -12.81 9.54 0.97
C PRO A 64 -11.99 10.58 0.19
N ASP A 65 -10.76 10.26 -0.24
CA ASP A 65 -9.86 11.14 -0.99
C ASP A 65 -9.91 10.96 -2.51
N GLY A 66 -10.48 9.85 -3.01
CA GLY A 66 -10.51 9.51 -4.44
C GLY A 66 -10.74 8.02 -4.74
N LEU A 67 -10.95 7.72 -6.02
CA LEU A 67 -11.19 6.40 -6.58
C LEU A 67 -10.02 5.98 -7.47
N GLY A 68 -9.65 4.71 -7.45
CA GLY A 68 -8.69 4.17 -8.42
C GLY A 68 -8.43 2.68 -8.26
N LEU A 69 -7.45 2.19 -9.02
CA LEU A 69 -6.91 0.84 -8.89
C LEU A 69 -5.40 0.80 -9.12
N LYS A 70 -4.72 -0.09 -8.39
CA LYS A 70 -3.38 -0.55 -8.76
C LYS A 70 -3.49 -1.83 -9.57
N ALA A 71 -2.89 -1.85 -10.74
CA ALA A 71 -2.51 -3.08 -11.43
C ALA A 71 -1.07 -3.41 -11.03
N VAL A 72 -0.81 -4.65 -10.60
CA VAL A 72 0.53 -5.14 -10.24
C VAL A 72 0.80 -6.44 -10.98
N THR A 73 2.03 -6.61 -11.47
CA THR A 73 2.50 -7.86 -12.06
C THR A 73 3.68 -8.39 -11.28
N PHE A 74 3.73 -9.71 -11.14
CA PHE A 74 4.85 -10.41 -10.52
C PHE A 74 5.33 -11.55 -11.42
N TYR A 75 6.61 -11.53 -11.77
CA TYR A 75 7.27 -12.49 -12.64
C TYR A 75 8.66 -12.80 -12.10
N PRO A 76 8.82 -13.81 -11.22
CA PRO A 76 10.13 -14.33 -10.79
C PRO A 76 11.16 -14.51 -11.92
N PRO A 77 10.81 -15.07 -13.10
CA PRO A 77 11.76 -15.27 -14.20
C PRO A 77 12.34 -13.99 -14.83
N ASN A 78 11.85 -12.81 -14.46
CA ASN A 78 12.46 -11.53 -14.87
C ASN A 78 13.83 -11.29 -14.22
N ALA A 79 14.10 -11.90 -13.05
CA ALA A 79 15.40 -11.75 -12.36
C ALA A 79 16.58 -12.23 -13.22
N GLU A 80 16.41 -13.36 -13.92
CA GLU A 80 17.38 -13.93 -14.86
C GLU A 80 17.64 -13.03 -16.09
N ARG A 81 16.76 -12.06 -16.33
CA ARG A 81 16.75 -11.18 -17.51
C ARG A 81 17.18 -9.73 -17.18
N GLY A 82 17.50 -9.44 -15.91
CA GLY A 82 17.77 -8.08 -15.44
C GLY A 82 16.54 -7.15 -15.43
N ILE A 83 15.33 -7.71 -15.54
CA ILE A 83 14.07 -6.96 -15.54
C ILE A 83 13.50 -6.98 -14.10
N PRO A 84 12.82 -5.91 -13.63
CA PRO A 84 12.11 -5.96 -12.35
C PRO A 84 11.15 -7.15 -12.27
N THR A 85 11.23 -7.92 -11.17
CA THR A 85 10.29 -9.02 -10.90
C THR A 85 8.91 -8.54 -10.51
N HIS A 86 8.81 -7.31 -9.98
CA HIS A 86 7.57 -6.61 -9.68
C HIS A 86 7.49 -5.34 -10.53
N MET A 87 6.34 -5.12 -11.18
CA MET A 87 6.01 -3.86 -11.84
C MET A 87 4.57 -3.49 -11.47
N ALA A 88 4.28 -2.21 -11.27
CA ALA A 88 2.93 -1.77 -10.94
C ALA A 88 2.59 -0.44 -11.63
N THR A 89 1.29 -0.22 -11.83
CA THR A 89 0.74 0.99 -12.43
C THR A 89 -0.53 1.34 -11.67
N ILE A 90 -0.69 2.62 -11.30
CA ILE A 90 -1.89 3.10 -10.59
C ILE A 90 -2.70 3.96 -11.55
N PHE A 91 -3.99 3.68 -11.61
CA PHE A 91 -4.98 4.40 -12.40
C PHE A 91 -5.96 5.09 -11.44
N LEU A 92 -6.04 6.43 -11.54
CA LEU A 92 -6.94 7.26 -10.76
C LEU A 92 -8.13 7.71 -11.60
N VAL A 93 -9.30 7.75 -10.97
CA VAL A 93 -10.59 8.05 -11.59
C VAL A 93 -11.34 9.05 -10.72
N ASP A 94 -12.06 9.96 -11.35
CA ASP A 94 -12.99 10.87 -10.69
C ASP A 94 -14.19 10.07 -10.14
N PRO A 95 -14.43 10.04 -8.81
CA PRO A 95 -15.57 9.32 -8.24
C PRO A 95 -16.92 9.95 -8.58
N GLU A 96 -16.98 11.22 -9.00
CA GLU A 96 -18.23 11.89 -9.37
C GLU A 96 -18.62 11.63 -10.83
N THR A 97 -17.66 11.65 -11.76
CA THR A 97 -17.92 11.58 -13.21
C THR A 97 -17.45 10.29 -13.89
N GLY A 98 -16.61 9.48 -13.22
CA GLY A 98 -15.94 8.34 -13.85
C GLY A 98 -14.81 8.72 -14.82
N THR A 99 -14.45 10.01 -14.91
CA THR A 99 -13.41 10.49 -15.84
C THR A 99 -12.00 10.05 -15.39
N PRO A 100 -11.14 9.53 -16.30
CA PRO A 100 -9.72 9.30 -16.03
C PRO A 100 -9.01 10.54 -15.50
N LEU A 101 -8.33 10.43 -14.35
CA LEU A 101 -7.55 11.53 -13.77
C LEU A 101 -6.05 11.38 -14.05
N ALA A 102 -5.50 10.20 -13.82
CA ALA A 102 -4.07 9.93 -14.02
C ALA A 102 -3.76 8.44 -14.19
N ILE A 103 -2.67 8.15 -14.90
CA ILE A 103 -2.00 6.86 -14.98
C ILE A 103 -0.54 7.10 -14.56
N MET A 104 -0.06 6.41 -13.52
CA MET A 104 1.27 6.66 -12.95
C MET A 104 2.02 5.38 -12.59
N ASP A 105 3.34 5.44 -12.50
CA ASP A 105 4.12 4.35 -11.92
C ASP A 105 3.62 3.99 -10.51
N GLY A 106 3.37 2.70 -10.31
CA GLY A 106 2.96 2.15 -9.03
C GLY A 106 4.09 1.48 -8.26
N ARG A 107 5.30 1.35 -8.85
CA ARG A 107 6.45 0.68 -8.23
C ARG A 107 7.02 1.52 -7.09
N LEU A 108 7.40 2.77 -7.36
CA LEU A 108 7.95 3.66 -6.33
C LEU A 108 6.91 4.00 -5.26
N ILE A 109 5.64 4.17 -5.66
CA ILE A 109 4.53 4.30 -4.70
C ILE A 109 4.46 3.06 -3.81
N THR A 110 4.43 1.85 -4.38
CA THR A 110 4.40 0.59 -3.61
C THR A 110 5.59 0.46 -2.65
N GLU A 111 6.79 0.88 -3.04
CA GLU A 111 7.99 0.83 -2.19
C GLU A 111 7.92 1.84 -1.04
N MET A 112 7.55 3.09 -1.32
CA MET A 112 7.48 4.16 -0.32
C MET A 112 6.30 3.99 0.64
N ARG A 113 5.12 3.57 0.15
CA ARG A 113 3.90 3.47 0.97
C ARG A 113 3.96 2.33 1.98
N THR A 114 4.50 1.14 1.62
CA THR A 114 4.71 0.09 2.64
C THR A 114 5.69 0.56 3.73
N ALA A 115 6.76 1.29 3.36
CA ALA A 115 7.72 1.83 4.32
C ALA A 115 7.08 2.89 5.24
N ALA A 116 6.22 3.76 4.70
CA ALA A 116 5.48 4.77 5.46
C ALA A 116 4.49 4.16 6.47
N VAL A 117 3.72 3.13 6.06
CA VAL A 117 2.88 2.32 6.97
C VAL A 117 3.70 1.73 8.11
N SER A 118 4.93 1.33 7.84
CA SER A 118 5.80 0.68 8.82
C SER A 118 6.42 1.68 9.80
N ALA A 119 6.76 2.88 9.35
CA ALA A 119 7.11 3.99 10.23
C ALA A 119 5.94 4.39 11.14
N ALA A 120 4.71 4.49 10.59
CA ALA A 120 3.49 4.76 11.36
C ALA A 120 3.25 3.70 12.45
N ALA A 121 3.48 2.43 12.13
CA ALA A 121 3.35 1.33 13.09
C ALA A 121 4.45 1.33 14.15
N THR A 122 5.72 1.56 13.77
CA THR A 122 6.83 1.65 14.72
C THR A 122 6.60 2.82 15.70
N LYS A 123 6.15 3.98 15.20
CA LYS A 123 5.76 5.16 16.01
C LYS A 123 4.68 4.84 17.06
N LEU A 124 3.79 3.87 16.78
CA LEU A 124 2.67 3.52 17.65
C LEU A 124 2.95 2.31 18.58
N LEU A 125 3.61 1.28 18.06
CA LEU A 125 3.69 -0.05 18.66
C LEU A 125 5.05 -0.36 19.31
N ALA A 126 6.12 0.37 18.95
CA ALA A 126 7.42 0.17 19.56
C ALA A 126 7.46 0.71 20.99
N SER A 127 8.20 0.02 21.86
CA SER A 127 8.54 0.57 23.18
C SER A 127 9.37 1.85 23.02
N PRO A 128 9.14 2.92 23.82
CA PRO A 128 10.02 4.09 23.85
C PRO A 128 11.49 3.75 24.18
N GLU A 129 11.73 2.61 24.84
CA GLU A 129 13.06 2.11 25.18
C GLU A 129 13.68 1.19 24.10
N ALA A 130 13.04 1.04 22.93
CA ALA A 130 13.51 0.16 21.86
C ALA A 130 14.83 0.65 21.24
N LYS A 131 15.91 -0.11 21.47
CA LYS A 131 17.29 0.24 21.06
C LYS A 131 17.85 -0.63 19.92
N ALA A 132 17.03 -1.54 19.37
CA ALA A 132 17.41 -2.40 18.25
C ALA A 132 16.19 -2.68 17.35
N LEU A 133 16.43 -2.79 16.04
CA LEU A 133 15.45 -3.16 15.02
C LEU A 133 15.88 -4.48 14.37
N ALA A 134 15.00 -5.48 14.38
CA ALA A 134 15.20 -6.73 13.63
C ALA A 134 14.56 -6.61 12.24
N ILE A 135 15.33 -6.87 11.19
CA ILE A 135 14.85 -6.96 9.80
C ILE A 135 14.94 -8.42 9.39
N LEU A 136 13.79 -9.08 9.19
CA LEU A 136 13.72 -10.51 8.86
C LEU A 136 13.44 -10.69 7.37
N GLY A 137 14.49 -11.04 6.64
CA GLY A 137 14.51 -11.11 5.17
C GLY A 137 15.27 -9.94 4.53
N SER A 138 15.71 -10.13 3.29
CA SER A 138 16.55 -9.18 2.54
C SER A 138 15.88 -8.57 1.30
N GLY A 139 14.67 -9.00 0.96
CA GLY A 139 13.89 -8.46 -0.16
C GLY A 139 13.31 -7.07 0.12
N VAL A 140 12.88 -6.37 -0.94
CA VAL A 140 12.41 -4.97 -0.89
C VAL A 140 11.34 -4.73 0.18
N GLN A 141 10.40 -5.67 0.35
CA GLN A 141 9.29 -5.57 1.31
C GLN A 141 9.66 -6.00 2.75
N ALA A 142 10.83 -6.63 2.99
CA ALA A 142 11.23 -7.10 4.33
C ALA A 142 11.53 -5.95 5.30
N ARG A 143 11.63 -4.72 4.80
CA ARG A 143 11.75 -3.48 5.58
C ARG A 143 10.41 -2.97 6.14
N SER A 144 9.28 -3.55 5.73
CA SER A 144 8.02 -2.80 5.67
C SER A 144 6.75 -3.67 5.84
N HIS A 145 6.18 -3.84 7.04
CA HIS A 145 5.30 -4.99 7.37
C HIS A 145 4.48 -4.81 8.70
N VAL A 146 3.13 -4.81 9.03
CA VAL A 146 1.71 -5.11 8.52
C VAL A 146 0.91 -3.90 7.94
N ASP A 147 -0.42 -4.07 7.82
CA ASP A 147 -1.53 -3.15 7.54
C ASP A 147 -2.90 -3.74 8.05
N SER A 148 -3.46 -4.84 7.49
CA SER A 148 -4.85 -5.35 7.75
C SER A 148 -4.99 -6.80 8.31
N ARG A 149 -6.18 -7.12 8.87
CA ARG A 149 -6.62 -8.44 9.37
C ARG A 149 -7.28 -9.34 8.32
N GLU A 150 -8.12 -8.81 7.44
CA GLU A 150 -8.84 -9.65 6.46
C GLU A 150 -7.89 -10.23 5.41
N GLY A 151 -7.02 -9.40 4.84
CA GLY A 151 -6.01 -9.87 3.88
C GLY A 151 -5.02 -10.84 4.53
N ALA A 152 -4.71 -10.72 5.82
CA ALA A 152 -3.81 -11.65 6.51
C ALA A 152 -4.39 -13.07 6.54
N LEU A 153 -5.70 -13.20 6.78
CA LEU A 153 -6.40 -14.49 6.84
C LEU A 153 -6.69 -15.10 5.45
N LYS A 154 -6.56 -14.34 4.36
CA LYS A 154 -6.87 -14.78 2.98
C LYS A 154 -5.64 -14.88 2.07
N GLU A 155 -4.62 -14.07 2.30
CA GLU A 155 -3.51 -13.84 1.35
C GLU A 155 -2.12 -14.09 1.98
N SER A 156 -1.99 -14.05 3.32
CA SER A 156 -0.70 -14.27 3.98
C SER A 156 -0.50 -15.73 4.37
N GLY A 157 0.26 -16.47 3.56
CA GLY A 157 0.64 -17.86 3.84
C GLY A 157 1.26 -18.03 5.23
N ASP A 158 2.11 -17.10 5.68
CA ASP A 158 2.73 -17.13 6.99
C ASP A 158 1.70 -17.14 8.14
N VAL A 159 0.67 -16.28 8.06
CA VAL A 159 -0.39 -16.16 9.08
C VAL A 159 -1.34 -17.36 9.03
N ILE A 160 -1.70 -17.81 7.82
CA ILE A 160 -2.57 -18.96 7.59
C ILE A 160 -1.91 -20.24 8.13
N LEU A 161 -0.63 -20.48 7.84
CA LEU A 161 0.09 -21.68 8.26
C LEU A 161 0.47 -21.66 9.75
N SER A 162 0.78 -20.50 10.32
CA SER A 162 1.11 -20.38 11.76
C SER A 162 -0.11 -20.37 12.68
N SER A 163 -1.32 -20.15 12.14
CA SER A 163 -2.54 -19.92 12.94
C SER A 163 -2.40 -18.77 13.96
N ALA A 164 -1.55 -17.78 13.68
CA ALA A 164 -1.24 -16.69 14.59
C ALA A 164 -2.49 -15.84 14.90
N LYS A 165 -2.76 -15.62 16.19
CA LYS A 165 -3.93 -14.84 16.64
C LYS A 165 -3.69 -13.34 16.40
N ILE A 166 -4.30 -12.82 15.33
CA ILE A 166 -4.33 -11.38 15.04
C ILE A 166 -5.05 -10.65 16.19
N TYR A 167 -4.37 -9.69 16.81
CA TYR A 167 -4.87 -8.94 17.96
C TYR A 167 -5.78 -7.77 17.56
N ALA A 168 -5.36 -6.97 16.59
CA ALA A 168 -6.04 -5.78 16.08
C ALA A 168 -5.52 -5.44 14.66
N GLU A 169 -6.22 -4.58 13.92
CA GLU A 169 -5.65 -3.89 12.74
C GLU A 169 -4.86 -2.64 13.15
N LEU A 170 -3.94 -2.19 12.28
CA LEU A 170 -3.18 -0.97 12.56
C LEU A 170 -4.08 0.28 12.61
N GLY A 171 -5.11 0.36 11.76
CA GLY A 171 -6.07 1.47 11.76
C GLY A 171 -6.86 1.60 13.07
N GLU A 172 -7.17 0.47 13.72
CA GLU A 172 -7.82 0.47 15.05
C GLU A 172 -6.88 1.00 16.14
N ALA A 173 -5.62 0.58 16.10
CA ALA A 173 -4.61 0.98 17.07
C ALA A 173 -4.20 2.46 16.90
N LEU A 174 -4.02 2.93 15.66
CA LEU A 174 -3.78 4.34 15.34
C LEU A 174 -4.95 5.24 15.76
N ALA A 175 -6.19 4.75 15.66
CA ALA A 175 -7.38 5.42 16.15
C ALA A 175 -7.57 5.33 17.69
N GLY A 176 -6.61 4.76 18.43
CA GLY A 176 -6.67 4.61 19.88
C GLY A 176 -7.76 3.65 20.40
N LYS A 177 -8.32 2.79 19.53
CA LYS A 177 -9.45 1.91 19.86
C LYS A 177 -9.04 0.64 20.62
N VAL A 178 -7.75 0.28 20.65
CA VAL A 178 -7.23 -0.91 21.33
C VAL A 178 -6.12 -0.54 22.33
N PRO A 179 -6.02 -1.23 23.49
CA PRO A 179 -4.96 -0.99 24.46
C PRO A 179 -3.55 -1.19 23.90
N SER A 180 -2.62 -0.32 24.31
CA SER A 180 -1.19 -0.47 23.99
C SER A 180 -0.59 -1.69 24.70
N ARG A 181 0.33 -2.37 24.01
CA ARG A 181 1.09 -3.54 24.47
C ARG A 181 2.61 -3.29 24.39
N ALA A 182 3.07 -2.07 24.63
CA ALA A 182 4.48 -1.66 24.47
C ALA A 182 5.54 -2.43 25.30
N ASN A 183 5.10 -3.30 26.21
CA ASN A 183 5.95 -4.20 27.01
C ASN A 183 5.94 -5.67 26.49
N GLU A 184 5.23 -5.97 25.40
CA GLU A 184 5.17 -7.28 24.76
C GLU A 184 5.83 -7.26 23.37
N THR A 185 6.38 -8.39 22.93
CA THR A 185 6.94 -8.54 21.57
C THR A 185 5.83 -8.44 20.52
N THR A 186 5.65 -7.26 19.94
CA THR A 186 4.68 -7.02 18.88
C THR A 186 5.30 -7.30 17.51
N VAL A 187 4.71 -8.21 16.73
CA VAL A 187 5.16 -8.58 15.38
C VAL A 187 4.28 -7.89 14.34
N PHE A 188 4.91 -7.36 13.29
CA PHE A 188 4.27 -6.63 12.20
C PHE A 188 4.69 -7.31 10.83
N LYS A 189 3.77 -7.55 9.85
CA LYS A 189 3.86 -8.34 8.56
C LYS A 189 2.90 -7.87 7.41
N SER A 190 3.33 -7.12 6.37
CA SER A 190 2.44 -6.39 5.39
C SER A 190 1.92 -7.26 4.26
N LEU A 191 0.75 -6.82 3.80
CA LEU A 191 -0.07 -7.37 2.73
C LEU A 191 -0.14 -6.36 1.57
N GLY A 192 -0.13 -5.06 1.90
CA GLY A 192 -0.25 -3.92 0.99
C GLY A 192 -1.68 -3.77 0.48
N MET A 193 -2.39 -2.79 1.02
CA MET A 193 -3.79 -2.52 0.72
C MET A 193 -3.92 -1.46 -0.38
N ALA A 194 -4.96 -1.59 -1.21
CA ALA A 194 -5.24 -0.61 -2.27
C ALA A 194 -5.49 0.80 -1.73
N VAL A 195 -6.10 0.94 -0.54
CA VAL A 195 -6.30 2.25 0.13
C VAL A 195 -5.00 3.03 0.31
N GLU A 196 -3.90 2.34 0.62
CA GLU A 196 -2.58 2.94 0.78
C GLU A 196 -2.01 3.40 -0.57
N ASP A 197 -2.17 2.57 -1.61
CA ASP A 197 -1.73 2.89 -2.97
C ASP A 197 -2.50 4.10 -3.54
N ILE A 198 -3.82 4.15 -3.34
CA ILE A 198 -4.68 5.25 -3.80
C ILE A 198 -4.43 6.53 -2.99
N ALA A 199 -4.25 6.46 -1.66
CA ALA A 199 -3.89 7.64 -0.87
C ALA A 199 -2.53 8.22 -1.30
N ALA A 200 -1.53 7.38 -1.53
CA ALA A 200 -0.22 7.80 -2.05
C ALA A 200 -0.31 8.41 -3.45
N ALA A 201 -1.07 7.79 -4.37
CA ALA A 201 -1.27 8.30 -5.72
C ALA A 201 -2.07 9.61 -5.74
N MET A 202 -3.05 9.79 -4.85
CA MET A 202 -3.80 11.04 -4.70
C MET A 202 -2.92 12.19 -4.20
N LEU A 203 -1.92 11.94 -3.35
CA LEU A 203 -0.91 12.96 -3.00
C LEU A 203 -0.15 13.41 -4.25
N VAL A 204 0.41 12.46 -5.03
CA VAL A 204 1.15 12.78 -6.27
C VAL A 204 0.28 13.56 -7.25
N TYR A 205 -0.94 13.09 -7.52
CA TYR A 205 -1.88 13.76 -8.41
C TYR A 205 -2.22 15.19 -7.97
N ARG A 206 -2.48 15.40 -6.68
CA ARG A 206 -2.79 16.73 -6.14
C ARG A 206 -1.60 17.69 -6.24
N THR A 207 -0.39 17.22 -5.96
CA THR A 207 0.83 18.02 -6.09
C THR A 207 1.12 18.40 -7.54
N VAL A 208 1.04 17.45 -8.49
CA VAL A 208 1.22 17.75 -9.92
C VAL A 208 0.16 18.75 -10.40
N LYS A 209 -1.12 18.53 -10.07
CA LYS A 209 -2.22 19.40 -10.50
C LYS A 209 -2.14 20.82 -9.93
N ALA A 210 -1.45 21.01 -8.81
CA ALA A 210 -1.17 22.34 -8.25
C ALA A 210 0.00 23.08 -8.96
N THR A 211 0.65 22.44 -9.94
CA THR A 211 1.79 22.99 -10.71
C THR A 211 1.51 23.13 -12.22
N LEU A 212 0.24 22.96 -12.62
CA LEU A 212 -0.26 23.11 -14.00
C LEU A 212 -1.14 24.37 -14.15
#